data_AF-A0A6L5PJU4-F1
#
_entry.id   AF-A0A6L5PJU4-F1
#
_cell.length_a   1.000
_cell.length_b   1.000
_cell.length_c   1.000
_cell.angle_alpha   90.00
_cell.angle_beta   90.00
_cell.angle_gamma   90.00
#
_symmetry.space_group_name_H-M   'P 1'
#
loop_
_entity.id
_entity.type
_entity.pdbx_description
1 polymer ?
#
loop_
_entity_poly.entity_id
_entity_poly.type
_entity_poly.pdbx_seq_one_letter_code
_entity_poly.pdbx_strand_id
1 'polypeptide(L)'
;MQPILSRPIVPLAFAIMTAACATSPRPVAPPRLALPDAAIRPCALAVLPDHPTAADLDATYMQRGAQVVSCDAARALAVETLIAERRLIDEWLRLQQGRRQVG
;
A
#
# COMPACT_ATOMS: atom_id res chain seq x y z
N MET A 1 -3.24 26.05 -72.17
CA MET A 1 -3.56 27.14 -71.21
C MET A 1 -4.38 26.55 -70.07
N GLN A 2 -3.84 26.62 -68.84
CA GLN A 2 -4.51 26.56 -67.51
C GLN A 2 -5.01 25.20 -66.96
N PRO A 3 -4.95 25.00 -65.62
CA PRO A 3 -3.95 24.09 -65.05
C PRO A 3 -4.48 22.99 -64.13
N ILE A 4 -3.59 22.03 -63.87
CA ILE A 4 -3.71 20.90 -62.95
C ILE A 4 -3.90 21.43 -61.51
N LEU A 5 -5.10 21.24 -60.97
CA LEU A 5 -5.45 21.55 -59.58
C LEU A 5 -4.90 20.44 -58.67
N SER A 6 -3.74 20.69 -58.04
CA SER A 6 -3.18 19.80 -57.03
C SER A 6 -4.02 19.91 -55.75
N ARG A 7 -4.56 18.77 -55.27
CA ARG A 7 -5.24 18.69 -53.98
C ARG A 7 -4.19 18.55 -52.88
N PRO A 8 -4.13 19.43 -51.87
CA PRO A 8 -3.27 19.25 -50.71
C PRO A 8 -3.95 18.27 -49.74
N ILE A 9 -3.86 16.97 -49.99
CA ILE A 9 -4.33 15.93 -49.04
C ILE A 9 -3.31 15.71 -47.91
N VAL A 10 -2.12 16.31 -48.00
CA VAL A 10 -0.99 16.04 -47.11
C VAL A 10 -1.13 16.54 -45.65
N PRO A 11 -1.84 17.63 -45.29
CA PRO A 11 -1.70 18.16 -43.93
C PRO A 11 -2.59 17.44 -42.89
N LEU A 12 -3.61 16.70 -43.32
CA LEU A 12 -4.60 16.16 -42.38
C LEU A 12 -4.09 14.97 -41.56
N ALA A 13 -3.11 14.22 -42.07
CA ALA A 13 -2.54 13.07 -41.37
C ALA A 13 -1.63 13.49 -40.20
N PHE A 14 -0.97 14.65 -40.28
CA PHE A 14 -0.04 15.11 -39.25
C PHE A 14 -0.74 15.70 -38.02
N ALA A 15 -1.93 16.27 -38.20
CA ALA A 15 -2.69 16.91 -37.12
C ALA A 15 -3.32 15.93 -36.11
N ILE A 16 -3.50 14.66 -36.47
CA ILE A 16 -4.12 13.65 -35.59
C ILE A 16 -3.10 13.08 -34.59
N MET A 17 -1.80 13.20 -34.89
CA MET A 17 -0.73 12.55 -34.13
C MET A 17 -0.31 13.31 -32.85
N THR A 18 -0.67 14.59 -32.71
CA THR A 18 -0.28 15.42 -31.54
C THR A 18 -1.37 15.59 -30.48
N ALA A 19 -2.61 15.21 -30.76
CA ALA A 19 -3.72 15.35 -29.81
C ALA A 19 -3.82 14.19 -28.79
N ALA A 20 -3.15 13.06 -29.03
CA ALA A 20 -3.29 11.85 -28.23
C ALA A 20 -2.50 11.85 -26.91
N CYS A 21 -1.51 12.73 -26.73
CA CYS A 21 -0.63 12.70 -25.57
C CYS A 21 -1.27 13.24 -24.27
N ALA A 22 -2.43 13.90 -24.34
CA ALA A 22 -3.10 14.47 -23.17
C ALA A 22 -4.03 13.48 -22.42
N THR A 23 -4.31 12.31 -23.00
CA THR A 23 -5.30 11.34 -22.48
C THR A 23 -4.67 10.02 -22.03
N SER A 24 -3.36 9.97 -21.79
CA SER A 24 -2.76 8.75 -21.24
C SER A 24 -3.20 8.55 -19.77
N PRO A 25 -3.72 7.36 -19.40
CA PRO A 25 -4.08 7.07 -18.02
C PRO A 25 -2.86 7.24 -17.11
N ARG A 26 -2.96 8.08 -16.09
CA ARG A 26 -1.89 8.23 -15.10
C ARG A 26 -1.71 6.92 -14.33
N PRO A 27 -0.47 6.47 -14.08
CA PRO A 27 -0.22 5.32 -13.22
C PRO A 27 -0.84 5.54 -11.84
N VAL A 28 -1.79 4.69 -11.46
CA VAL A 28 -2.35 4.68 -10.10
C VAL A 28 -1.38 3.88 -9.24
N ALA A 29 -0.89 4.47 -8.15
CA ALA A 29 0.00 3.75 -7.22
C ALA A 29 -0.68 2.50 -6.63
N PRO A 30 0.07 1.46 -6.27
CA PRO A 30 -0.48 0.31 -5.58
C PRO A 30 -1.08 0.73 -4.22
N PRO A 31 -2.15 0.06 -3.77
CA PRO A 31 -2.77 0.36 -2.48
C PRO A 31 -1.78 0.12 -1.33
N ARG A 32 -1.79 1.02 -0.35
CA ARG A 32 -1.02 0.94 0.89
C ARG A 32 -1.94 1.22 2.07
N LEU A 33 -1.98 0.32 3.04
CA LEU A 33 -2.76 0.46 4.25
C LEU A 33 -1.88 0.97 5.39
N ALA A 34 -2.40 1.91 6.17
CA ALA A 34 -1.75 2.36 7.39
C ALA A 34 -1.90 1.29 8.47
N LEU A 35 -0.80 0.98 9.16
CA LEU A 35 -0.84 0.13 10.35
C LEU A 35 -1.56 0.87 11.49
N PRO A 36 -2.40 0.20 12.29
CA PRO A 36 -2.98 0.80 13.48
C PRO A 36 -1.92 1.18 14.51
N ASP A 37 -2.12 2.29 15.24
CA ASP A 37 -1.18 2.76 16.27
C ASP A 37 -0.88 1.71 17.35
N ALA A 38 -1.87 0.87 17.68
CA ALA A 38 -1.68 -0.23 18.61
C ALA A 38 -0.60 -1.22 18.12
N ALA A 39 -0.51 -1.46 16.82
CA ALA A 39 0.38 -2.46 16.23
C ALA A 39 1.83 -2.00 16.06
N ILE A 40 2.06 -0.68 16.04
CA ILE A 40 3.39 -0.07 15.85
C ILE A 40 3.99 0.48 17.15
N ARG A 41 3.18 0.65 18.20
CA ARG A 41 3.69 1.07 19.50
C ARG A 41 4.59 -0.02 20.11
N PRO A 42 5.69 0.34 20.78
CA PRO A 42 6.50 -0.62 21.52
C PRO A 42 5.66 -1.35 22.56
N CYS A 43 5.88 -2.66 22.69
CA CYS A 43 5.22 -3.42 23.73
C CYS A 43 5.78 -3.06 25.11
N ALA A 44 4.88 -2.93 26.09
CA ALA A 44 5.27 -2.75 27.47
C ALA A 44 6.06 -3.97 27.96
N LEU A 45 7.12 -3.72 28.72
CA LEU A 45 7.95 -4.74 29.33
C LEU A 45 8.03 -4.46 30.82
N ALA A 46 7.64 -5.43 31.64
CA ALA A 46 7.79 -5.36 33.08
C ALA A 46 9.29 -5.45 33.42
N VAL A 47 9.74 -4.53 34.27
CA VAL A 47 11.14 -4.40 34.67
C VAL A 47 11.19 -4.52 36.19
N LEU A 48 12.16 -5.31 36.68
CA LEU A 48 12.41 -5.44 38.10
C LEU A 48 13.15 -4.22 38.64
N PRO A 49 12.95 -3.87 39.93
CA PRO A 49 13.81 -2.90 40.61
C PRO A 49 15.24 -3.47 40.76
N ASP A 50 16.21 -2.61 41.08
CA ASP A 50 17.65 -2.97 41.16
C ASP A 50 17.95 -4.09 42.18
N HIS A 51 17.19 -4.13 43.28
CA HIS A 51 17.29 -5.15 44.32
C HIS A 51 15.91 -5.80 44.55
N PRO A 52 15.51 -6.73 43.67
CA PRO A 52 14.17 -7.30 43.72
C PRO A 52 14.02 -8.30 44.86
N THR A 53 12.88 -8.23 45.56
CA THR A 53 12.42 -9.26 46.50
C THR A 53 11.74 -10.41 45.77
N ALA A 54 11.47 -11.52 46.47
CA ALA A 54 10.67 -12.61 45.91
C ALA A 54 9.26 -12.15 45.49
N ALA A 55 8.64 -11.25 46.28
CA ALA A 55 7.34 -10.69 45.95
C ALA A 55 7.38 -9.84 44.66
N ASP A 56 8.48 -9.12 44.42
CA ASP A 56 8.66 -8.36 43.17
C ASP A 56 8.76 -9.29 41.95
N LEU A 57 9.40 -10.45 42.11
CA LEU A 57 9.50 -11.45 41.03
C LEU A 57 8.12 -12.00 40.66
N ASP A 58 7.33 -12.40 41.65
CA ASP A 58 5.99 -12.96 41.43
C ASP A 58 5.06 -11.92 40.79
N ALA A 59 5.07 -10.68 41.30
CA ALA A 59 4.27 -9.60 40.73
C ALA A 59 4.69 -9.27 39.30
N THR A 60 5.99 -9.11 39.04
CA THR A 60 6.53 -8.79 37.71
C THR A 60 6.29 -9.93 36.72
N TYR A 61 6.36 -11.20 37.16
CA TYR A 61 6.05 -12.36 36.34
C TYR A 61 4.60 -12.33 35.86
N MET A 62 3.65 -12.10 36.78
CA MET A 62 2.22 -12.01 36.45
C MET A 62 1.93 -10.81 35.53
N GLN A 63 2.52 -9.65 35.82
CA GLN A 63 2.41 -8.46 34.98
C GLN A 63 2.94 -8.73 33.56
N ARG A 64 4.09 -9.41 33.43
CA ARG A 64 4.67 -9.75 32.13
C ARG A 64 3.75 -10.67 31.34
N GLY A 65 3.11 -11.64 31.98
CA GLY A 65 2.12 -12.50 31.32
C GLY A 65 0.99 -11.68 30.66
N ALA A 66 0.40 -10.74 31.40
CA ALA A 66 -0.64 -9.85 30.88
C ALA A 66 -0.13 -8.98 29.72
N GLN A 67 1.09 -8.43 29.84
CA GLN A 67 1.70 -7.61 28.80
C GLN A 67 1.96 -8.42 27.52
N VAL A 68 2.41 -9.67 27.62
CA VAL A 68 2.64 -10.54 26.46
C VAL A 68 1.35 -10.76 25.68
N VAL A 69 0.24 -11.10 26.36
CA VAL A 69 -1.06 -11.32 25.71
C VAL A 69 -1.53 -10.04 25.01
N SER A 70 -1.39 -8.88 25.67
CA SER A 70 -1.79 -7.59 25.05
C SER A 70 -0.93 -7.22 23.83
N CYS A 71 0.37 -7.50 23.89
CA CYS A 71 1.32 -7.23 22.80
C CYS A 71 1.04 -8.16 21.61
N ASP A 72 0.72 -9.42 21.84
CA ASP A 72 0.38 -10.38 20.79
C ASP A 72 -0.89 -9.96 20.05
N ALA A 73 -1.95 -9.60 20.79
CA ALA A 73 -3.18 -9.06 20.21
C ALA A 73 -2.92 -7.80 19.37
N ALA A 74 -2.05 -6.90 19.85
CA ALA A 74 -1.65 -5.71 19.11
C ALA A 74 -0.86 -6.05 17.83
N ARG A 75 0.03 -7.06 17.87
CA ARG A 75 0.79 -7.52 16.70
C ARG A 75 -0.08 -8.22 15.67
N ALA A 76 -1.14 -8.92 16.09
CA ALA A 76 -2.11 -9.52 15.20
C ALA A 76 -2.72 -8.49 14.24
N LEU A 77 -3.01 -7.28 14.73
CA LEU A 77 -3.52 -6.17 13.89
C LEU A 77 -2.58 -5.81 12.74
N ALA A 78 -1.25 -5.85 12.94
CA ALA A 78 -0.31 -5.60 11.85
C ALA A 78 -0.34 -6.72 10.81
N VAL A 79 -0.41 -7.98 11.26
CA VAL A 79 -0.49 -9.14 10.38
C VAL A 79 -1.75 -9.08 9.54
N GLU A 80 -2.91 -8.85 10.16
CA GLU A 80 -4.20 -8.71 9.48
C GLU A 80 -4.19 -7.56 8.47
N THR A 81 -3.64 -6.41 8.85
CA THR A 81 -3.52 -5.25 7.96
C THR A 81 -2.65 -5.58 6.74
N LEU A 82 -1.52 -6.25 6.93
CA LEU A 82 -0.63 -6.63 5.84
C LEU A 82 -1.24 -7.72 4.93
N ILE A 83 -2.02 -8.65 5.49
CA ILE A 83 -2.78 -9.62 4.69
C ILE A 83 -3.83 -8.90 3.83
N ALA A 84 -4.56 -7.95 4.41
CA ALA A 84 -5.53 -7.15 3.68
C ALA A 84 -4.87 -6.30 2.57
N GLU A 85 -3.73 -5.65 2.86
CA GLU A 85 -2.97 -4.89 1.86
C GLU A 85 -2.55 -5.78 0.68
N ARG A 86 -2.00 -6.96 0.97
CA ARG A 86 -1.57 -7.90 -0.09
C ARG A 86 -2.72 -8.31 -0.99
N ARG A 87 -3.90 -8.60 -0.42
CA ARG A 87 -5.10 -8.91 -1.19
C ARG A 87 -5.50 -7.75 -2.12
N LEU A 88 -5.49 -6.52 -1.60
CA LEU A 88 -5.80 -5.33 -2.41
C LEU A 88 -4.78 -5.11 -3.53
N ILE A 89 -3.49 -5.38 -3.27
CA ILE A 89 -2.44 -5.31 -4.28
C ILE A 89 -2.66 -6.36 -5.37
N ASP A 90 -3.00 -7.59 -5.02
CA ASP A 90 -3.28 -8.66 -5.98
C ASP A 90 -4.48 -8.31 -6.88
N GLU A 91 -5.55 -7.77 -6.29
CA GLU A 91 -6.71 -7.28 -7.03
C GLU A 91 -6.35 -6.10 -7.95
N TRP A 92 -5.56 -5.15 -7.45
CA TRP A 92 -5.04 -4.03 -8.25
C TRP A 92 -4.20 -4.51 -9.43
N LEU A 93 -3.32 -5.51 -9.24
CA LEU A 93 -2.49 -6.08 -10.31
C LEU A 93 -3.35 -6.70 -11.42
N ARG A 94 -4.39 -7.45 -11.08
CA ARG A 94 -5.33 -8.04 -12.07
C ARG A 94 -6.01 -6.95 -12.90
N LEU A 95 -6.43 -5.86 -12.26
CA LEU A 95 -7.04 -4.72 -12.96
C LEU A 95 -6.04 -4.01 -13.89
N GLN A 96 -4.78 -3.83 -13.46
CA GLN A 96 -3.75 -3.24 -14.33
C GLN A 96 -3.43 -4.12 -15.54
N GLN A 97 -3.38 -5.44 -15.37
CA GLN A 97 -3.17 -6.37 -16.48
C GLN A 97 -4.31 -6.30 -17.50
N GLY A 98 -5.57 -6.26 -17.04
CA GLY A 98 -6.72 -6.08 -17.93
C GLY A 98 -6.66 -4.77 -18.73
N ARG A 99 -6.25 -3.66 -18.09
CA ARG A 99 -6.06 -2.37 -18.79
C ARG A 99 -4.98 -2.45 -19.87
N ARG A 100 -3.86 -3.12 -19.59
CA ARG A 100 -2.75 -3.27 -20.56
C ARG A 100 -3.14 -4.16 -21.75
N GLN A 101 -4.08 -5.09 -21.59
CA GLN A 101 -4.52 -5.96 -22.69
C GLN A 101 -5.53 -5.28 -23.62
N VAL A 102 -6.26 -4.27 -23.13
CA VAL A 102 -7.31 -3.57 -23.88
C VAL A 102 -6.82 -2.28 -24.56
N GLY A 103 -5.80 -1.63 -23.99
CA GLY A 103 -5.15 -0.44 -24.56
C GLY A 103 -3.95 -0.79 -25.41
#